data_AF-A0AA36HB13-F1
#
_entry.id   AF-A0AA36HB13-F1
#
_cell.length_a   1.000
_cell.length_b   1.000
_cell.length_c   1.000
_cell.angle_alpha   90.00
_cell.angle_beta   90.00
_cell.angle_gamma   90.00
#
_symmetry.space_group_name_H-M   'P 1'
#
loop_
_entity.id
_entity.type
_entity.pdbx_description
1 polymer ?
#
loop_
_entity_poly.entity_id
_entity_poly.type
_entity_poly.pdbx_seq_one_letter_code
_entity_poly.pdbx_strand_id
1 'polypeptide(L)'
;MDVPEVPEVDGLEVLDFSKKNEDGSPHPYEIRLSNGRKVLVHEENAYQNFYENERSFEDLEGNNDGEKIAFEFDFQVHKDGLKELKVVGNTIHSNPMAIYHANVLWSYAYGLSVAEEDKENSDLLCQFEMISLGPHFSKKGEIVKGGIGNNSPPKQLPPEVHNITLHLKGKDDIEVPLVERGDRFVAESLLSLNLLNEVMEQTTTLTMRVKITISRSYFSLDKLIDLSLKQPKTTPAAEKILSTILAGDKPPGFDWVITVAEGSPREYFVHKKVLADASPILQVLVHTHSSLPNENLLMISHEDRFILTSTHAVDMKTILTYLYLRQYAMPPFDAFARVGRALCALFSKDVIEKFFEHWQVAIVRDILNLDRKDYKNTLLACTRHLISIFSAPYGAFPVAKRVAVATMADTWQMAEAAGINVEEELNVGTLPKGMLDKIFYSVGKFRMVVAGVKKTGV
;
A
#
# COMPACT_ATOMS: atom_id res chain seq x y z
N MET A 1 22.82 4.52 -26.51
CA MET A 1 21.66 5.14 -25.84
C MET A 1 21.25 4.14 -24.80
N ASP A 2 21.68 4.39 -23.57
CA ASP A 2 21.45 3.49 -22.45
C ASP A 2 19.97 3.53 -22.05
N VAL A 3 19.37 2.35 -22.00
CA VAL A 3 18.02 2.13 -21.50
C VAL A 3 18.07 2.37 -19.98
N PRO A 4 17.19 3.19 -19.40
CA PRO A 4 17.16 3.35 -17.95
C PRO A 4 16.76 2.02 -17.31
N GLU A 5 17.57 1.53 -16.37
CA GLU A 5 17.23 0.39 -15.53
C GLU A 5 15.94 0.69 -14.75
N VAL A 6 14.92 -0.13 -15.01
CA VAL A 6 13.70 -0.18 -14.20
C VAL A 6 14.09 -0.75 -12.83
N PRO A 7 13.74 -0.10 -11.71
CA PRO A 7 14.10 -0.61 -10.40
C PRO A 7 13.36 -1.93 -10.13
N GLU A 8 14.13 -3.01 -9.91
CA GLU A 8 13.63 -4.27 -9.37
C GLU A 8 12.93 -4.01 -8.03
N VAL A 9 11.66 -4.40 -7.94
CA VAL A 9 10.94 -4.52 -6.67
C VAL A 9 10.41 -5.95 -6.57
N ASP A 10 10.94 -6.66 -5.58
CA ASP A 10 10.87 -8.11 -5.36
C ASP A 10 9.49 -8.78 -5.53
N GLY A 11 9.50 -9.89 -6.29
CA GLY A 11 8.75 -11.10 -5.96
C GLY A 11 7.40 -11.35 -6.64
N LEU A 12 6.97 -10.46 -7.52
CA LEU A 12 6.24 -10.81 -8.74
C LEU A 12 6.57 -9.73 -9.74
N GLU A 13 7.23 -10.10 -10.84
CA GLU A 13 7.31 -9.25 -12.02
C GLU A 13 5.88 -8.92 -12.44
N VAL A 14 5.38 -7.77 -12.01
CA VAL A 14 4.47 -7.00 -12.86
C VAL A 14 5.44 -6.27 -13.77
N LEU A 15 5.70 -6.87 -14.93
CA LEU A 15 6.56 -6.26 -15.94
C LEU A 15 6.00 -4.87 -16.27
N ASP A 16 6.90 -3.97 -16.62
CA ASP A 16 6.57 -2.72 -17.27
C ASP A 16 5.84 -3.02 -18.59
N PHE A 17 4.61 -2.54 -18.75
CA PHE A 17 3.70 -2.89 -19.86
C PHE A 17 3.62 -1.80 -20.93
N SER A 18 4.61 -0.92 -21.02
CA SER A 18 4.61 0.27 -21.87
C SER A 18 5.24 0.11 -23.27
N LYS A 19 5.33 -1.11 -23.83
CA LYS A 19 5.77 -1.29 -25.23
C LYS A 19 4.60 -1.29 -26.21
N LYS A 20 4.25 -0.10 -26.67
CA LYS A 20 3.51 0.07 -27.93
C LYS A 20 4.43 -0.28 -29.11
N ASN A 21 3.96 -1.09 -30.06
CA ASN A 21 4.61 -1.22 -31.36
C ASN A 21 4.42 0.07 -32.19
N GLU A 22 5.25 0.24 -33.22
CA GLU A 22 5.27 1.41 -34.12
C GLU A 22 3.93 1.72 -34.82
N ASP A 23 2.96 0.78 -34.79
CA ASP A 23 1.64 0.92 -35.40
C ASP A 23 0.49 1.21 -34.40
N GLY A 24 0.76 1.18 -33.09
CA GLY A 24 -0.23 1.46 -32.05
C GLY A 24 -1.30 0.38 -31.82
N SER A 25 -1.13 -0.84 -32.35
CA SER A 25 -2.07 -1.95 -32.15
C SER A 25 -1.82 -2.74 -30.85
N PRO A 26 -2.88 -3.14 -30.10
CA PRO A 26 -2.73 -3.88 -28.84
C PRO A 26 -2.47 -5.38 -29.10
N HIS A 27 -1.27 -5.87 -28.76
CA HIS A 27 -0.94 -7.29 -28.76
C HIS A 27 -0.51 -7.76 -27.37
N PRO A 28 -0.96 -8.95 -26.90
CA PRO A 28 -0.48 -9.53 -25.65
C PRO A 28 1.04 -9.83 -25.73
N TYR A 29 1.77 -9.60 -24.65
CA TYR A 29 3.20 -9.96 -24.56
C TYR A 29 3.38 -11.28 -23.82
N GLU A 30 4.35 -12.08 -24.28
CA GLU A 30 4.65 -13.44 -23.81
C GLU A 30 5.77 -13.42 -22.76
N ILE A 31 5.52 -14.04 -21.61
CA ILE A 31 6.52 -14.36 -20.59
C ILE A 31 6.74 -15.87 -20.60
N ARG A 32 7.99 -16.31 -20.78
CA ARG A 32 8.37 -17.71 -20.62
C ARG A 32 8.94 -17.94 -19.23
N LEU A 33 8.26 -18.78 -18.46
CA LEU A 33 8.72 -19.20 -17.14
C LEU A 33 9.84 -20.24 -17.26
N SER A 34 10.72 -20.29 -16.26
CA SER A 34 11.85 -21.23 -16.19
C SER A 34 11.46 -22.71 -16.22
N ASN A 35 10.20 -23.02 -15.93
CA ASN A 35 9.62 -24.37 -16.01
C ASN A 35 9.01 -24.70 -17.39
N GLY A 36 9.24 -23.87 -18.41
CA GLY A 36 8.71 -24.06 -19.76
C GLY A 36 7.25 -23.62 -19.96
N ARG A 37 6.57 -23.12 -18.92
CA ARG A 37 5.21 -22.57 -19.03
C ARG A 37 5.25 -21.19 -19.71
N LYS A 38 4.23 -20.92 -20.52
CA LYS A 38 4.01 -19.63 -21.16
C LYS A 38 2.91 -18.88 -20.41
N VAL A 39 3.13 -17.60 -20.14
CA VAL A 39 2.14 -16.67 -19.59
C VAL A 39 1.96 -15.55 -20.60
N LEU A 40 0.71 -15.29 -20.98
CA LEU A 40 0.34 -14.16 -21.83
C LEU A 40 -0.32 -13.11 -20.95
N VAL A 41 0.11 -11.86 -21.10
CA VAL A 41 -0.43 -10.75 -20.32
C VAL A 41 -0.92 -9.65 -21.27
N HIS A 42 -2.10 -9.09 -20.97
CA HIS A 42 -2.80 -8.11 -21.79
C HIS A 42 -2.59 -6.67 -21.28
N GLU A 43 -2.65 -5.66 -22.18
CA GLU A 43 -2.39 -4.23 -21.91
C GLU A 43 -3.38 -3.53 -20.96
N GLU A 44 -2.92 -2.39 -20.38
CA GLU A 44 -3.53 -1.58 -19.31
C GLU A 44 -4.85 -0.85 -19.65
N ASN A 45 -5.30 -0.81 -20.91
CA ASN A 45 -6.52 -0.10 -21.31
C ASN A 45 -7.80 -0.98 -21.33
N ALA A 46 -7.78 -2.13 -20.66
CA ALA A 46 -8.90 -3.09 -20.69
C ALA A 46 -10.07 -2.76 -19.74
N TYR A 47 -9.98 -1.69 -18.95
CA TYR A 47 -10.96 -1.38 -17.91
C TYR A 47 -11.86 -0.22 -18.30
N GLN A 48 -13.16 -0.48 -18.33
CA GLN A 48 -14.15 0.59 -18.27
C GLN A 48 -13.99 1.30 -16.92
N ASN A 49 -13.74 2.60 -16.93
CA ASN A 49 -13.73 3.39 -15.71
C ASN A 49 -15.18 3.67 -15.28
N PHE A 50 -15.59 3.14 -14.13
CA PHE A 50 -16.95 3.30 -13.61
C PHE A 50 -17.16 4.61 -12.82
N TYR A 51 -16.14 5.47 -12.69
CA TYR A 51 -16.11 6.64 -11.82
C TYR A 51 -15.73 7.95 -12.55
N GLU A 52 -15.97 8.02 -13.86
CA GLU A 52 -15.64 9.20 -14.69
C GLU A 52 -16.47 10.47 -14.37
N ASN A 53 -17.56 10.34 -13.61
CA ASN A 53 -18.53 11.42 -13.35
C ASN A 53 -18.36 12.10 -11.97
N GLU A 54 -17.13 12.43 -11.56
CA GLU A 54 -16.81 12.97 -10.22
C GLU A 54 -17.24 12.09 -9.03
N ARG A 55 -17.64 10.83 -9.30
CA ARG A 55 -18.04 9.90 -8.25
C ARG A 55 -16.84 9.44 -7.45
N SER A 56 -17.03 9.34 -6.15
CA SER A 56 -16.03 8.77 -5.26
C SER A 56 -15.96 7.25 -5.45
N PHE A 57 -14.78 6.66 -5.26
CA PHE A 57 -14.62 5.24 -5.04
C PHE A 57 -15.39 4.72 -3.84
N GLU A 58 -15.99 5.56 -2.99
CA GLU A 58 -16.88 5.11 -1.92
C GLU A 58 -18.35 5.04 -2.31
N ASP A 59 -18.71 5.63 -3.44
CA ASP A 59 -20.09 5.62 -3.92
C ASP A 59 -20.49 4.20 -4.35
N LEU A 60 -21.72 3.81 -4.01
CA LEU A 60 -22.34 2.57 -4.47
C LEU A 60 -23.50 2.91 -5.40
N GLU A 61 -23.67 2.11 -6.45
CA GLU A 61 -24.93 2.12 -7.19
C GLU A 61 -26.00 1.37 -6.40
N GLY A 62 -27.28 1.74 -6.59
CA GLY A 62 -28.39 1.03 -5.96
C GLY A 62 -28.57 1.36 -4.49
N ASN A 63 -28.65 0.33 -3.63
CA ASN A 63 -28.98 0.50 -2.21
C ASN A 63 -27.74 0.87 -1.38
N ASN A 64 -27.52 2.17 -1.16
CA ASN A 64 -26.42 2.66 -0.33
C ASN A 64 -26.43 2.17 1.14
N ASP A 65 -27.57 1.69 1.63
CA ASP A 65 -27.74 1.16 2.99
C ASP A 65 -27.74 -0.37 3.03
N GLY A 66 -27.41 -1.03 1.90
CA GLY A 66 -27.30 -2.48 1.81
C GLY A 66 -26.27 -3.05 2.79
N GLU A 67 -26.58 -4.23 3.34
CA GLU A 67 -25.66 -4.96 4.24
C GLU A 67 -24.52 -5.63 3.46
N LYS A 68 -24.67 -5.76 2.14
CA LYS A 68 -23.73 -6.40 1.24
C LYS A 68 -23.36 -5.48 0.09
N ILE A 69 -22.18 -5.72 -0.48
CA ILE A 69 -21.72 -5.03 -1.68
C ILE A 69 -21.42 -6.09 -2.72
N ALA A 70 -22.02 -5.94 -3.89
CA ALA A 70 -21.65 -6.69 -5.09
C ALA A 70 -20.57 -5.91 -5.85
N PHE A 71 -19.53 -6.63 -6.25
CA PHE A 71 -18.44 -6.14 -7.07
C PHE A 71 -18.46 -6.88 -8.39
N GLU A 72 -18.44 -6.16 -9.50
CA GLU A 72 -18.42 -6.72 -10.86
C GLU A 72 -17.17 -6.24 -11.58
N PHE A 73 -16.48 -7.18 -12.25
CA PHE A 73 -15.29 -6.89 -13.03
C PHE A 73 -15.26 -7.72 -14.31
N ASP A 74 -14.91 -7.06 -15.42
CA ASP A 74 -14.84 -7.68 -16.74
C ASP A 74 -13.39 -8.03 -17.06
N PHE A 75 -13.08 -9.32 -16.97
CA PHE A 75 -11.81 -9.83 -17.46
C PHE A 75 -11.90 -10.02 -18.97
N GLN A 76 -10.97 -9.42 -19.70
CA GLN A 76 -10.91 -9.54 -21.15
C GLN A 76 -9.73 -10.42 -21.59
N VAL A 77 -10.00 -11.38 -22.47
CA VAL A 77 -8.99 -12.22 -23.12
C VAL A 77 -9.05 -11.96 -24.61
N HIS A 78 -7.94 -11.50 -25.20
CA HIS A 78 -7.88 -11.35 -26.66
C HIS A 78 -7.88 -12.72 -27.34
N LYS A 79 -8.48 -12.81 -28.53
CA LYS A 79 -8.54 -14.05 -29.32
C LYS A 79 -7.17 -14.72 -29.52
N ASP A 80 -6.11 -13.93 -29.64
CA ASP A 80 -4.76 -14.47 -29.83
C ASP A 80 -4.19 -15.07 -28.54
N GLY A 81 -4.64 -14.58 -27.38
CA GLY A 81 -4.36 -15.21 -26.09
C GLY A 81 -5.01 -16.59 -26.01
N LEU A 82 -6.28 -16.67 -26.39
CA LEU A 82 -7.04 -17.92 -26.37
C LEU A 82 -6.46 -18.98 -27.33
N LYS A 83 -5.98 -18.57 -28.51
CA LYS A 83 -5.30 -19.47 -29.48
C LYS A 83 -4.05 -20.14 -28.94
N GLU A 84 -3.39 -19.56 -27.94
CA GLU A 84 -2.19 -20.15 -27.35
C GLU A 84 -2.49 -21.21 -26.28
N LEU A 85 -3.76 -21.44 -25.92
CA LEU A 85 -4.19 -22.59 -25.12
C LEU A 85 -4.21 -23.85 -25.99
N LYS A 86 -3.02 -24.42 -26.27
CA LYS A 86 -2.86 -25.54 -27.21
C LYS A 86 -2.63 -26.89 -26.54
N VAL A 87 -2.12 -26.88 -25.30
CA VAL A 87 -1.79 -28.09 -24.55
C VAL A 87 -2.08 -27.92 -23.06
N VAL A 88 -2.27 -29.05 -22.36
CA VAL A 88 -2.45 -29.10 -20.91
C VAL A 88 -1.34 -28.33 -20.19
N GLY A 89 -1.73 -27.49 -19.24
CA GLY A 89 -0.85 -26.62 -18.47
C GLY A 89 -0.58 -25.24 -19.07
N ASN A 90 -1.01 -24.96 -20.31
CA ASN A 90 -1.04 -23.59 -20.82
C ASN A 90 -2.00 -22.75 -19.98
N THR A 91 -1.60 -21.53 -19.62
CA THR A 91 -2.35 -20.68 -18.70
C THR A 91 -2.32 -19.22 -19.14
N ILE A 92 -3.47 -18.57 -19.12
CA ILE A 92 -3.62 -17.12 -19.27
C ILE A 92 -3.90 -16.52 -17.89
N HIS A 93 -3.24 -15.41 -17.57
CA HIS A 93 -3.49 -14.63 -16.36
C HIS A 93 -3.76 -13.18 -16.74
N SER A 94 -4.41 -12.44 -15.84
CA SER A 94 -4.62 -11.01 -16.02
C SER A 94 -4.40 -10.24 -14.73
N ASN A 95 -4.60 -8.93 -14.87
CA ASN A 95 -4.56 -7.96 -13.80
C ASN A 95 -5.59 -8.29 -12.72
N PRO A 96 -5.33 -7.81 -11.49
CA PRO A 96 -6.20 -8.08 -10.37
C PRO A 96 -7.55 -7.37 -10.48
N MET A 97 -8.61 -8.03 -10.01
CA MET A 97 -9.84 -7.41 -9.55
C MET A 97 -9.64 -6.90 -8.13
N ALA A 98 -9.86 -5.60 -7.90
CA ALA A 98 -9.79 -4.97 -6.58
C ALA A 98 -11.17 -4.83 -5.93
N ILE A 99 -11.39 -5.56 -4.85
CA ILE A 99 -12.54 -5.39 -3.99
C ILE A 99 -12.19 -4.33 -2.94
N TYR A 100 -12.68 -3.12 -3.17
CA TYR A 100 -12.35 -1.95 -2.37
C TYR A 100 -13.59 -1.22 -1.85
N HIS A 101 -13.62 -0.96 -0.54
CA HIS A 101 -14.54 -0.01 0.08
C HIS A 101 -13.98 0.46 1.42
N ALA A 102 -14.28 1.70 1.80
CA ALA A 102 -13.96 2.33 3.08
C ALA A 102 -12.49 2.16 3.51
N ASN A 103 -11.55 2.38 2.57
CA ASN A 103 -10.10 2.22 2.74
C ASN A 103 -9.61 0.77 2.98
N VAL A 104 -10.49 -0.22 2.87
CA VAL A 104 -10.15 -1.64 2.99
C VAL A 104 -10.16 -2.28 1.60
N LEU A 105 -9.04 -2.93 1.27
CA LEU A 105 -8.80 -3.56 -0.03
C LEU A 105 -8.58 -5.05 0.13
N TRP A 106 -9.16 -5.84 -0.76
CA TRP A 106 -8.77 -7.21 -1.03
C TRP A 106 -8.79 -7.48 -2.53
N SER A 107 -7.87 -8.26 -3.06
CA SER A 107 -7.72 -8.45 -4.50
C SER A 107 -7.67 -9.92 -4.89
N TYR A 108 -8.13 -10.18 -6.11
CA TYR A 108 -8.12 -11.48 -6.76
C TYR A 108 -7.53 -11.34 -8.16
N ALA A 109 -6.78 -12.32 -8.64
CA ALA A 109 -6.42 -12.44 -10.06
C ALA A 109 -7.13 -13.67 -10.63
N TYR A 110 -7.44 -13.66 -11.92
CA TYR A 110 -7.90 -14.88 -12.57
C TYR A 110 -6.77 -15.66 -13.24
N GLY A 111 -7.00 -16.96 -13.39
CA GLY A 111 -6.28 -17.86 -14.26
C GLY A 111 -7.27 -18.62 -15.15
N LEU A 112 -6.92 -18.77 -16.43
CA LEU A 112 -7.60 -19.69 -17.34
C LEU A 112 -6.56 -20.69 -17.85
N SER A 113 -6.66 -21.94 -17.38
CA SER A 113 -5.66 -22.98 -17.67
C SER A 113 -6.29 -24.15 -18.42
N VAL A 114 -5.58 -24.71 -19.40
CA VAL A 114 -5.96 -26.02 -19.97
C VAL A 114 -5.69 -27.10 -18.92
N ALA A 115 -6.75 -27.69 -18.39
CA ALA A 115 -6.68 -28.67 -17.31
C ALA A 115 -6.54 -30.09 -17.87
N GLU A 116 -7.29 -30.42 -18.92
CA GLU A 116 -7.30 -31.76 -19.53
C GLU A 116 -7.71 -31.71 -21.01
N GLU A 117 -7.49 -32.84 -21.70
CA GLU A 117 -7.93 -33.06 -23.08
C GLU A 117 -9.21 -33.89 -23.07
N ASP A 118 -10.25 -33.42 -23.74
CA ASP A 118 -11.43 -34.22 -24.06
C ASP A 118 -11.16 -35.03 -25.33
N LYS A 119 -10.78 -36.28 -25.12
CA LYS A 119 -10.45 -37.21 -26.21
C LYS A 119 -11.65 -37.59 -27.07
N GLU A 120 -12.86 -37.53 -26.53
CA GLU A 120 -14.08 -37.91 -27.25
C GLU A 120 -14.48 -36.81 -28.23
N ASN A 121 -14.40 -35.54 -27.81
CA ASN A 121 -14.76 -34.39 -28.64
C ASN A 121 -13.58 -33.73 -29.34
N SER A 122 -12.35 -34.25 -29.17
CA SER A 122 -11.12 -33.64 -29.67
C SER A 122 -11.00 -32.16 -29.28
N ASP A 123 -11.30 -31.86 -28.00
CA ASP A 123 -11.34 -30.51 -27.44
C ASP A 123 -10.43 -30.39 -26.22
N LEU A 124 -10.16 -29.16 -25.81
CA LEU A 124 -9.41 -28.82 -24.60
C LEU A 124 -10.36 -28.28 -23.54
N LEU A 125 -10.27 -28.82 -22.33
CA LEU A 125 -11.09 -28.41 -21.21
C LEU A 125 -10.31 -27.45 -20.32
N CYS A 126 -10.83 -26.24 -20.18
CA CYS A 126 -10.21 -25.14 -19.47
C CYS A 126 -10.81 -24.99 -18.07
N GLN A 127 -9.94 -24.81 -17.07
CA GLN A 127 -10.33 -24.43 -15.73
C GLN A 127 -10.18 -22.91 -15.57
N PHE A 128 -11.29 -22.23 -15.28
CA PHE A 128 -11.25 -20.86 -14.76
C PHE A 128 -11.03 -20.92 -13.24
N GLU A 129 -10.14 -20.07 -12.73
CA GLU A 129 -9.88 -19.89 -11.31
C GLU A 129 -9.71 -18.41 -10.94
N MET A 130 -10.18 -18.03 -9.75
CA MET A 130 -9.92 -16.76 -9.08
C MET A 130 -9.01 -17.01 -7.88
N ILE A 131 -7.78 -16.55 -7.97
CA ILE A 131 -6.73 -16.72 -6.97
C ILE A 131 -6.72 -15.49 -6.06
N SER A 132 -6.78 -15.69 -4.74
CA SER A 132 -6.65 -14.59 -3.80
C SER A 132 -5.22 -14.03 -3.78
N LEU A 133 -5.10 -12.71 -3.92
CA LEU A 133 -3.83 -11.98 -3.80
C LEU A 133 -3.66 -11.30 -2.44
N GLY A 134 -4.70 -11.31 -1.61
CA GLY A 134 -4.73 -10.59 -0.35
C GLY A 134 -4.92 -9.09 -0.54
N PRO A 135 -4.40 -8.25 0.37
CA PRO A 135 -4.55 -6.80 0.29
C PRO A 135 -3.51 -6.16 -0.66
N HIS A 136 -3.17 -6.84 -1.76
CA HIS A 136 -2.11 -6.51 -2.71
C HIS A 136 -2.56 -6.77 -4.14
N PHE A 137 -1.95 -6.09 -5.11
CA PHE A 137 -2.23 -6.26 -6.54
C PHE A 137 -1.40 -7.35 -7.23
N SER A 138 -0.50 -8.00 -6.51
CA SER A 138 0.32 -9.12 -6.98
C SER A 138 0.57 -10.09 -5.81
N LYS A 139 0.98 -11.33 -6.08
CA LYS A 139 1.34 -12.25 -4.98
C LYS A 139 2.53 -11.69 -4.19
N LYS A 140 2.58 -12.07 -2.92
CA LYS A 140 3.53 -11.56 -1.93
C LYS A 140 4.96 -11.86 -2.37
N GLY A 141 5.76 -10.81 -2.54
CA GLY A 141 7.21 -10.94 -2.64
C GLY A 141 7.87 -11.25 -1.30
N GLU A 142 9.17 -11.55 -1.34
CA GLU A 142 9.97 -11.77 -0.15
C GLU A 142 10.09 -10.50 0.70
N ILE A 143 10.43 -10.67 1.99
CA ILE A 143 10.69 -9.52 2.86
C ILE A 143 11.96 -8.83 2.38
N VAL A 144 11.83 -7.60 1.88
CA VAL A 144 12.94 -6.80 1.40
C VAL A 144 13.95 -6.56 2.54
N LYS A 145 15.25 -6.61 2.20
CA LYS A 145 16.34 -6.32 3.15
C LYS A 145 16.13 -4.99 3.87
N GLY A 146 16.17 -5.02 5.21
CA GLY A 146 15.92 -3.83 6.05
C GLY A 146 14.44 -3.51 6.30
N GLY A 147 13.51 -4.29 5.74
CA GLY A 147 12.10 -4.26 6.09
C GLY A 147 11.84 -4.86 7.48
N ILE A 148 10.77 -4.41 8.12
CA ILE A 148 10.35 -4.91 9.44
C ILE A 148 9.17 -5.88 9.38
N GLY A 149 8.60 -6.09 8.19
CA GLY A 149 7.51 -7.02 7.96
C GLY A 149 7.02 -6.97 6.51
N ASN A 150 5.97 -7.73 6.22
CA ASN A 150 5.26 -7.59 4.97
C ASN A 150 4.36 -6.35 5.04
N ASN A 151 4.17 -5.63 3.93
CA ASN A 151 3.32 -4.44 3.89
C ASN A 151 1.82 -4.80 3.89
N SER A 152 1.39 -5.78 4.70
CA SER A 152 -0.01 -6.21 4.84
C SER A 152 -0.53 -5.85 6.23
N PRO A 153 -1.81 -5.46 6.36
CA PRO A 153 -2.40 -5.27 7.69
C PRO A 153 -2.37 -6.61 8.46
N PRO A 154 -1.85 -6.65 9.69
CA PRO A 154 -1.49 -7.89 10.37
C PRO A 154 -2.68 -8.82 10.70
N LYS A 155 -3.92 -8.31 10.64
CA LYS A 155 -5.15 -9.03 11.01
C LYS A 155 -6.12 -9.21 9.85
N GLN A 156 -5.75 -8.80 8.64
CA GLN A 156 -6.67 -8.90 7.51
C GLN A 156 -6.67 -10.31 6.92
N LEU A 157 -7.80 -10.99 7.06
CA LEU A 157 -8.08 -12.30 6.48
C LEU A 157 -8.89 -12.15 5.19
N PRO A 158 -8.98 -13.20 4.34
CA PRO A 158 -9.85 -13.17 3.18
C PRO A 158 -11.32 -12.86 3.58
N PRO A 159 -12.06 -12.09 2.75
CA PRO A 159 -13.47 -11.85 3.00
C PRO A 159 -14.28 -13.13 2.82
N GLU A 160 -15.31 -13.31 3.64
CA GLU A 160 -16.34 -14.30 3.38
C GLU A 160 -17.13 -13.90 2.13
N VAL A 161 -17.20 -14.82 1.16
CA VAL A 161 -17.89 -14.62 -0.12
C VAL A 161 -19.26 -15.27 -0.04
N HIS A 162 -20.33 -14.47 -0.16
CA HIS A 162 -21.70 -14.96 -0.07
C HIS A 162 -22.22 -15.53 -1.38
N ASN A 163 -21.82 -14.93 -2.50
CA ASN A 163 -22.13 -15.40 -3.83
C ASN A 163 -21.00 -15.00 -4.77
N ILE A 164 -20.67 -15.90 -5.70
CA ILE A 164 -19.69 -15.64 -6.74
C ILE A 164 -20.08 -16.38 -8.02
N THR A 165 -20.15 -15.64 -9.12
CA THR A 165 -20.50 -16.19 -10.44
C THR A 165 -19.57 -15.64 -11.51
N LEU A 166 -19.32 -16.45 -12.53
CA LEU A 166 -18.67 -16.05 -13.78
C LEU A 166 -19.74 -15.98 -14.88
N HIS A 167 -19.79 -14.87 -15.61
CA HIS A 167 -20.62 -14.73 -16.79
C HIS A 167 -19.71 -14.62 -18.02
N LEU A 168 -19.85 -15.53 -18.96
CA LEU A 168 -19.24 -15.43 -20.28
C LEU A 168 -20.17 -14.59 -21.16
N LYS A 169 -19.70 -13.40 -21.53
CA LYS A 169 -20.47 -12.48 -22.36
C LYS A 169 -20.21 -12.75 -23.82
N GLY A 170 -21.25 -13.17 -24.53
CA GLY A 170 -21.24 -13.38 -25.97
C GLY A 170 -22.61 -13.07 -26.57
N LYS A 171 -23.03 -13.88 -27.54
CA LYS A 171 -24.38 -13.81 -28.11
C LYS A 171 -25.44 -14.20 -27.07
N ASP A 172 -25.17 -15.26 -26.32
CA ASP A 172 -25.95 -15.71 -25.18
C ASP A 172 -25.06 -15.57 -23.92
N ASP A 173 -25.59 -14.93 -22.87
CA ASP A 173 -24.87 -14.81 -21.60
C ASP A 173 -24.90 -16.15 -20.87
N ILE A 174 -23.73 -16.76 -20.68
CA ILE A 174 -23.60 -18.06 -20.00
C ILE A 174 -23.13 -17.81 -18.57
N GLU A 175 -23.95 -18.21 -17.60
CA GLU A 175 -23.61 -18.15 -16.18
C GLU A 175 -22.96 -19.46 -15.71
N VAL A 176 -21.81 -19.35 -15.07
CA VAL A 176 -21.01 -20.46 -14.54
C VAL A 176 -20.79 -20.24 -13.05
N PRO A 177 -21.32 -21.12 -12.18
CA PRO A 177 -21.07 -21.06 -10.75
C PRO A 177 -19.58 -21.26 -10.42
N LEU A 178 -19.09 -20.48 -9.46
CA LEU A 178 -17.74 -20.66 -8.92
C LEU A 178 -17.83 -21.26 -7.50
N VAL A 179 -17.01 -22.27 -7.22
CA VAL A 179 -16.95 -22.97 -5.94
C VAL A 179 -15.60 -22.76 -5.26
N GLU A 180 -15.61 -22.66 -3.93
CA GLU A 180 -14.39 -22.51 -3.14
C GLU A 180 -13.58 -23.82 -3.10
N ARG A 181 -12.28 -23.73 -3.39
CA ARG A 181 -11.33 -24.86 -3.35
C ARG A 181 -10.02 -24.41 -2.71
N GLY A 182 -9.97 -24.38 -1.38
CA GLY A 182 -8.76 -23.92 -0.67
C GLY A 182 -8.64 -22.40 -0.72
N ASP A 183 -7.62 -21.87 -1.38
CA ASP A 183 -7.31 -20.43 -1.45
C ASP A 183 -7.83 -19.73 -2.72
N ARG A 184 -8.68 -20.42 -3.48
CA ARG A 184 -9.18 -19.99 -4.79
C ARG A 184 -10.65 -20.34 -4.97
N PHE A 185 -11.30 -19.64 -5.88
CA PHE A 185 -12.60 -20.03 -6.43
C PHE A 185 -12.40 -20.60 -7.82
N VAL A 186 -13.03 -21.73 -8.13
CA VAL A 186 -12.89 -22.39 -9.44
C VAL A 186 -14.26 -22.57 -10.08
N ALA A 187 -14.33 -22.53 -11.40
CA ALA A 187 -15.54 -22.94 -12.10
C ALA A 187 -15.92 -24.37 -11.71
N GLU A 188 -17.18 -24.59 -11.35
CA GLU A 188 -17.69 -25.89 -10.91
C GLU A 188 -17.52 -26.98 -11.98
N SER A 189 -17.62 -26.58 -13.24
CA SER A 189 -17.38 -27.42 -14.41
C SER A 189 -16.25 -26.83 -15.26
N LEU A 190 -15.50 -27.70 -15.93
CA LEU A 190 -14.53 -27.27 -16.93
C LEU A 190 -15.24 -26.67 -18.14
N LEU A 191 -14.61 -25.66 -18.73
CA LEU A 191 -15.13 -24.93 -19.88
C LEU A 191 -14.48 -25.47 -21.14
N SER A 192 -15.30 -25.91 -22.10
CA SER A 192 -14.83 -26.28 -23.44
C SER A 192 -14.12 -25.10 -24.11
N LEU A 193 -12.93 -25.32 -24.68
CA LEU A 193 -12.23 -24.30 -25.44
C LEU A 193 -13.01 -23.94 -26.72
N ASN A 194 -13.68 -24.91 -27.34
CA ASN A 194 -14.62 -24.65 -28.43
C ASN A 194 -15.75 -23.71 -28.00
N LEU A 195 -16.36 -23.94 -26.84
CA LEU A 195 -17.37 -23.02 -26.28
C LEU A 195 -16.81 -21.59 -26.12
N LEU A 196 -15.60 -21.44 -25.58
CA LEU A 196 -14.98 -20.12 -25.42
C LEU A 196 -14.73 -19.43 -26.77
N ASN A 197 -14.35 -20.19 -27.80
CA ASN A 197 -14.20 -19.69 -29.17
C ASN A 197 -15.54 -19.31 -29.79
N GLU A 198 -16.61 -20.10 -29.58
CA GLU A 198 -17.96 -19.81 -30.06
C GLU A 198 -18.53 -18.53 -29.43
N VAL A 199 -18.39 -18.36 -28.12
CA VAL A 199 -18.80 -17.14 -27.39
C VAL A 199 -18.13 -15.89 -27.99
N MET A 200 -16.89 -16.03 -28.47
CA MET A 200 -16.07 -14.96 -29.03
C MET A 200 -16.18 -14.85 -30.57
N GLU A 201 -17.00 -15.66 -31.25
CA GLU A 201 -16.99 -15.76 -32.74
C GLU A 201 -17.18 -14.39 -33.44
N GLN A 202 -17.92 -13.48 -32.80
CA GLN A 202 -18.23 -12.14 -33.34
C GLN A 202 -17.41 -11.00 -32.69
N THR A 203 -16.51 -11.31 -31.76
CA THR A 203 -15.72 -10.31 -31.03
C THR A 203 -14.22 -10.61 -31.14
N THR A 204 -13.39 -9.60 -30.89
CA THR A 204 -11.93 -9.79 -30.80
C THR A 204 -11.47 -10.21 -29.41
N THR A 205 -12.35 -10.05 -28.42
CA THR A 205 -12.09 -10.35 -27.01
C THR A 205 -13.24 -11.16 -26.41
N LEU A 206 -12.88 -12.18 -25.65
CA LEU A 206 -13.78 -12.89 -24.73
C LEU A 206 -13.89 -12.07 -23.45
N THR A 207 -15.12 -11.72 -23.05
CA THR A 207 -15.37 -11.02 -21.78
C THR A 207 -15.92 -11.98 -20.74
N MET A 208 -15.15 -12.16 -19.67
CA MET A 208 -15.44 -12.99 -18.51
C MET A 208 -15.77 -12.06 -17.33
N ARG A 209 -17.06 -11.83 -17.10
CA ARG A 209 -17.52 -10.99 -15.98
C ARG A 209 -17.58 -11.80 -14.70
N VAL A 210 -16.79 -11.45 -13.71
CA VAL A 210 -16.95 -11.99 -12.36
C VAL A 210 -17.81 -11.06 -11.53
N LYS A 211 -18.81 -11.63 -10.86
CA LYS A 211 -19.61 -10.96 -9.84
C LYS A 211 -19.38 -11.62 -8.50
N ILE A 212 -18.97 -10.86 -7.50
CA ILE A 212 -18.68 -11.34 -6.14
C ILE A 212 -19.42 -10.47 -5.11
N THR A 213 -20.09 -11.10 -4.14
CA THR A 213 -20.85 -10.41 -3.09
C THR A 213 -20.24 -10.63 -1.72
N ILE A 214 -19.92 -9.55 -1.01
CA ILE A 214 -19.24 -9.57 0.31
C ILE A 214 -20.03 -8.71 1.30
N SER A 215 -20.06 -9.11 2.58
CA SER A 215 -20.63 -8.30 3.65
C SER A 215 -19.93 -6.95 3.77
N ARG A 216 -20.69 -5.86 3.82
CA ARG A 216 -20.17 -4.50 4.02
C ARG A 216 -19.32 -4.38 5.30
N SER A 217 -19.67 -5.15 6.33
CA SER A 217 -18.95 -5.17 7.61
C SER A 217 -17.48 -5.63 7.49
N TYR A 218 -17.11 -6.33 6.42
CA TYR A 218 -15.71 -6.70 6.15
C TYR A 218 -14.82 -5.46 5.96
N PHE A 219 -15.36 -4.40 5.34
CA PHE A 219 -14.63 -3.18 5.00
C PHE A 219 -14.51 -2.18 6.15
N SER A 220 -14.74 -2.61 7.40
CA SER A 220 -14.56 -1.77 8.57
C SER A 220 -13.06 -1.58 8.87
N LEU A 221 -12.59 -0.34 8.71
CA LEU A 221 -11.21 0.03 8.99
C LEU A 221 -10.81 -0.22 10.46
N ASP A 222 -11.76 -0.11 11.40
CA ASP A 222 -11.55 -0.36 12.84
C ASP A 222 -11.11 -1.81 13.13
N LYS A 223 -11.39 -2.76 12.22
CA LYS A 223 -10.89 -4.14 12.34
C LYS A 223 -9.39 -4.24 12.04
N LEU A 224 -8.82 -3.28 11.30
CA LEU A 224 -7.43 -3.28 10.86
C LEU A 224 -6.53 -2.42 11.75
N ILE A 225 -7.08 -1.38 12.37
CA ILE A 225 -6.33 -0.42 13.18
C ILE A 225 -7.18 0.10 14.35
N ASP A 226 -6.56 0.23 15.52
CA ASP A 226 -7.22 0.83 16.69
C ASP A 226 -7.17 2.37 16.59
N LEU A 227 -8.20 2.95 15.97
CA LEU A 227 -8.38 4.40 15.89
C LEU A 227 -8.72 5.04 17.24
N SER A 228 -8.88 4.27 18.32
CA SER A 228 -9.08 4.77 19.67
C SER A 228 -7.80 4.81 20.50
N LEU A 229 -6.67 4.32 19.96
CA LEU A 229 -5.37 4.27 20.64
C LEU A 229 -4.99 5.64 21.21
N LYS A 230 -4.77 5.68 22.52
CA LYS A 230 -4.47 6.91 23.27
C LYS A 230 -2.97 6.98 23.60
N GLN A 231 -2.43 8.18 23.52
CA GLN A 231 -1.10 8.48 24.06
C GLN A 231 -1.08 8.25 25.57
N PRO A 232 0.06 7.84 26.16
CA PRO A 232 0.23 7.80 27.61
C PRO A 232 -0.06 9.15 28.27
N LYS A 233 -0.64 9.10 29.47
CA LYS A 233 -0.96 10.30 30.26
C LYS A 233 0.32 10.98 30.75
N THR A 234 0.27 12.31 30.79
CA THR A 234 1.38 13.17 31.17
C THR A 234 1.06 13.97 32.43
N THR A 235 2.09 14.67 32.95
CA THR A 235 1.92 15.61 34.05
C THR A 235 2.32 17.02 33.60
N PRO A 236 1.67 18.08 34.09
CA PRO A 236 2.03 19.46 33.74
C PRO A 236 3.49 19.80 34.06
N ALA A 237 4.06 19.18 35.09
CA ALA A 237 5.46 19.37 35.46
C ALA A 237 6.42 18.81 34.40
N ALA A 238 6.17 17.59 33.90
CA ALA A 238 6.99 16.98 32.86
C ALA A 238 6.87 17.74 31.53
N GLU A 239 5.67 18.20 31.18
CA GLU A 239 5.43 19.03 29.99
C GLU A 239 6.19 20.35 30.08
N LYS A 240 6.15 21.02 31.22
CA LYS A 240 6.89 22.26 31.45
C LYS A 240 8.40 22.06 31.30
N ILE A 241 8.96 20.99 31.86
CA ILE A 241 10.38 20.64 31.71
C ILE A 241 10.71 20.43 30.23
N LEU A 242 9.91 19.64 29.51
CA LEU A 242 10.12 19.40 28.09
C LEU A 242 10.09 20.71 27.29
N SER A 243 9.14 21.61 27.55
CA SER A 243 9.06 22.91 26.89
C SER A 243 10.30 23.78 27.13
N THR A 244 10.83 23.81 28.36
CA THR A 244 12.10 24.50 28.66
C THR A 244 13.26 23.93 27.84
N ILE A 245 13.38 22.60 27.78
CA ILE A 245 14.45 21.94 27.03
C ILE A 245 14.34 22.23 25.53
N LEU A 246 13.14 22.16 24.97
CA LEU A 246 12.90 22.42 23.54
C LEU A 246 13.15 23.88 23.14
N ALA A 247 13.06 24.82 24.09
CA ALA A 247 13.45 26.21 23.87
C ALA A 247 14.98 26.41 23.86
N GLY A 248 15.77 25.38 24.23
CA GLY A 248 17.21 25.45 24.39
C GLY A 248 17.67 25.91 25.77
N ASP A 249 16.73 26.10 26.70
CA ASP A 249 17.01 26.54 28.06
C ASP A 249 17.41 25.36 28.96
N LYS A 250 18.08 25.70 30.07
CA LYS A 250 18.53 24.73 31.08
C LYS A 250 17.40 24.43 32.08
N PRO A 251 16.82 23.21 32.10
CA PRO A 251 15.87 22.87 33.14
C PRO A 251 16.59 22.71 34.50
N PRO A 252 15.89 22.88 35.64
CA PRO A 252 16.49 22.69 36.96
C PRO A 252 17.03 21.27 37.13
N GLY A 253 18.30 21.15 37.53
CA GLY A 253 18.92 19.85 37.82
C GLY A 253 19.42 19.07 36.60
N PHE A 254 19.54 19.70 35.42
CA PHE A 254 20.17 19.07 34.26
C PHE A 254 21.60 18.60 34.59
N ASP A 255 21.97 17.44 34.05
CA ASP A 255 23.26 16.77 34.29
C ASP A 255 23.78 16.07 33.03
N TRP A 256 23.18 16.34 31.87
CA TRP A 256 23.60 15.83 30.57
C TRP A 256 23.27 16.79 29.43
N VAL A 257 24.00 16.69 28.32
CA VAL A 257 23.75 17.47 27.10
C VAL A 257 23.60 16.54 25.89
N ILE A 258 22.56 16.76 25.10
CA ILE A 258 22.42 16.18 23.77
C ILE A 258 22.71 17.29 22.76
N THR A 259 23.69 17.06 21.88
CA THR A 259 24.00 17.96 20.78
C THR A 259 23.47 17.38 19.47
N VAL A 260 22.93 18.23 18.61
CA VAL A 260 22.45 17.85 17.27
C VAL A 260 23.26 18.50 16.16
N ALA A 261 23.17 17.95 14.95
CA ALA A 261 24.00 18.34 13.81
C ALA A 261 23.62 19.73 13.24
N GLU A 262 22.32 19.98 13.05
CA GLU A 262 21.83 21.17 12.35
C GLU A 262 20.64 21.82 13.05
N GLY A 263 20.45 23.13 12.84
CA GLY A 263 19.33 23.91 13.34
C GLY A 263 19.65 24.70 14.61
N SER A 264 18.60 25.21 15.24
CA SER A 264 18.64 25.90 16.53
C SER A 264 17.38 25.56 17.34
N PRO A 265 17.49 25.24 18.65
CA PRO A 265 18.74 25.14 19.41
C PRO A 265 19.57 23.89 19.01
N ARG A 266 20.89 23.97 19.19
CA ARG A 266 21.83 22.87 18.90
C ARG A 266 22.15 21.99 20.11
N GLU A 267 21.99 22.54 21.31
CA GLU A 267 22.27 21.86 22.57
C GLU A 267 20.97 21.74 23.37
N TYR A 268 20.72 20.55 23.89
CA TYR A 268 19.55 20.24 24.70
C TYR A 268 20.02 19.72 26.05
N PHE A 269 19.71 20.45 27.12
CA PHE A 269 20.11 20.13 28.48
C PHE A 269 19.09 19.17 29.10
N VAL A 270 19.52 17.95 29.44
CA VAL A 270 18.63 16.86 29.86
C VAL A 270 19.10 16.20 31.16
N HIS A 271 18.31 15.22 31.64
CA HIS A 271 18.57 14.49 32.87
C HIS A 271 19.02 13.04 32.59
N LYS A 272 20.19 12.62 33.07
CA LYS A 272 20.75 11.25 32.97
C LYS A 272 19.72 10.21 33.42
N LYS A 273 19.04 10.48 34.54
CA LYS A 273 18.01 9.58 35.09
C LYS A 273 16.85 9.34 34.11
N VAL A 274 16.42 10.38 33.39
CA VAL A 274 15.34 10.28 32.39
C VAL A 274 15.79 9.46 31.19
N LEU A 275 17.04 9.66 30.73
CA LEU A 275 17.62 8.89 29.65
C LEU A 275 17.74 7.39 30.00
N ALA A 276 18.31 7.09 31.18
CA ALA A 276 18.50 5.73 31.66
C ALA A 276 17.18 4.99 31.88
N ASP A 277 16.15 5.68 32.39
CA ASP A 277 14.80 5.11 32.55
C ASP A 277 14.11 4.84 31.21
N ALA A 278 14.39 5.65 30.18
CA ALA A 278 13.74 5.53 28.87
C ALA A 278 14.28 4.39 28.01
N SER A 279 15.55 4.01 28.20
CA SER A 279 16.19 2.99 27.38
C SER A 279 17.38 2.34 28.09
N PRO A 280 17.46 0.99 28.09
CA PRO A 280 18.66 0.27 28.53
C PRO A 280 19.92 0.67 27.74
N ILE A 281 19.78 1.00 26.46
CA ILE A 281 20.90 1.46 25.63
C ILE A 281 21.43 2.79 26.17
N LEU A 282 20.54 3.75 26.42
CA LEU A 282 20.91 5.04 27.00
C LEU A 282 21.48 4.87 28.42
N GLN A 283 20.93 3.96 29.22
CA GLN A 283 21.48 3.63 30.54
C GLN A 283 22.94 3.21 30.41
N VAL A 284 23.27 2.28 29.50
CA VAL A 284 24.67 1.86 29.29
C VAL A 284 25.54 3.02 28.83
N LEU A 285 25.04 3.86 27.91
CA LEU A 285 25.82 5.00 27.39
C LEU A 285 26.17 6.03 28.46
N VAL A 286 25.20 6.42 29.29
CA VAL A 286 25.44 7.42 30.34
C VAL A 286 26.32 6.89 31.48
N HIS A 287 26.42 5.57 31.65
CA HIS A 287 27.29 4.96 32.67
C HIS A 287 28.71 4.68 32.16
N THR A 288 28.86 4.29 30.89
CA THR A 288 30.14 3.84 30.35
C THR A 288 30.90 4.91 29.58
N HIS A 289 30.25 6.02 29.20
CA HIS A 289 30.80 7.06 28.32
C HIS A 289 31.40 6.52 27.00
N SER A 290 30.97 5.33 26.57
CA SER A 290 31.54 4.63 25.41
C SER A 290 30.69 4.89 24.18
N SER A 291 31.32 5.29 23.07
CA SER A 291 30.62 5.39 21.78
C SER A 291 30.14 4.02 21.32
N LEU A 292 28.96 3.97 20.73
CA LEU A 292 28.51 2.79 19.99
C LEU A 292 29.30 2.67 18.69
N PRO A 293 29.47 1.47 18.13
CA PRO A 293 30.01 1.27 16.78
C PRO A 293 28.96 1.66 15.73
N ASN A 294 28.35 2.85 15.86
CA ASN A 294 27.43 3.41 14.89
C ASN A 294 27.77 4.89 14.66
N GLU A 295 27.60 5.36 13.43
CA GLU A 295 27.94 6.74 13.06
C GLU A 295 26.89 7.75 13.52
N ASN A 296 25.73 7.29 14.01
CA ASN A 296 24.58 8.13 14.34
C ASN A 296 24.67 8.76 15.74
N LEU A 297 25.48 8.18 16.64
CA LEU A 297 25.65 8.64 18.02
C LEU A 297 27.14 8.63 18.40
N LEU A 298 27.67 9.81 18.75
CA LEU A 298 29.05 9.96 19.21
C LEU A 298 29.08 10.44 20.65
N MET A 299 29.79 9.71 21.52
CA MET A 299 30.06 10.16 22.89
C MET A 299 31.22 11.14 22.90
N ILE A 300 31.14 12.20 23.73
CA ILE A 300 32.31 13.02 24.05
C ILE A 300 32.90 12.47 25.34
N SER A 301 34.06 11.81 25.23
CA SER A 301 34.65 11.01 26.32
C SER A 301 34.98 11.77 27.61
N HIS A 302 35.11 13.10 27.55
CA HIS A 302 35.48 13.96 28.66
C HIS A 302 34.34 14.90 29.10
N GLU A 303 33.15 14.75 28.53
CA GLU A 303 31.97 15.56 28.86
C GLU A 303 30.76 14.66 29.15
N ASP A 304 29.82 15.19 29.94
CA ASP A 304 28.48 14.61 30.13
C ASP A 304 27.61 14.90 28.89
N ARG A 305 28.04 14.41 27.72
CA ARG A 305 27.50 14.78 26.41
C ARG A 305 27.57 13.65 25.39
N PHE A 306 26.54 13.56 24.57
CA PHE A 306 26.62 12.87 23.27
C PHE A 306 26.03 13.70 22.14
N ILE A 307 26.46 13.37 20.92
CA ILE A 307 26.07 14.03 19.67
C ILE A 307 25.23 13.07 18.85
N LEU A 308 24.06 13.52 18.41
CA LEU A 308 23.28 12.87 17.36
C LEU A 308 23.66 13.48 16.00
N THR A 309 24.59 12.81 15.32
CA THR A 309 25.36 13.34 14.18
C THR A 309 24.55 13.62 12.92
N SER A 310 23.36 13.04 12.81
CA SER A 310 22.47 13.23 11.67
C SER A 310 21.12 13.84 12.06
N THR A 311 20.89 14.18 13.33
CA THR A 311 19.60 14.73 13.80
C THR A 311 19.59 16.24 13.71
N HIS A 312 18.44 16.84 13.38
CA HIS A 312 18.25 18.28 13.31
C HIS A 312 17.46 18.77 14.54
N ALA A 313 17.56 20.05 14.87
CA ALA A 313 16.84 20.65 16.00
C ALA A 313 15.33 20.42 15.94
N VAL A 314 14.72 20.52 14.75
CA VAL A 314 13.28 20.29 14.55
C VAL A 314 12.84 18.85 14.89
N ASP A 315 13.75 17.88 14.75
CA ASP A 315 13.49 16.47 15.02
C ASP A 315 13.46 16.17 16.53
N MET A 316 14.15 16.99 17.33
CA MET A 316 14.30 16.78 18.77
C MET A 316 12.99 16.85 19.52
N LYS A 317 11.98 17.56 18.98
CA LYS A 317 10.61 17.51 19.52
C LYS A 317 10.12 16.08 19.63
N THR A 318 10.30 15.25 18.60
CA THR A 318 9.86 13.86 18.60
C THR A 318 10.62 13.01 19.62
N ILE A 319 11.96 13.12 19.60
CA ILE A 319 12.84 12.30 20.45
C ILE A 319 12.64 12.66 21.94
N LEU A 320 12.68 13.95 22.28
CA LEU A 320 12.55 14.41 23.66
C LEU A 320 11.14 14.22 24.22
N THR A 321 10.10 14.29 23.38
CA THR A 321 8.73 13.98 23.80
C THR A 321 8.63 12.56 24.33
N TYR A 322 9.23 11.58 23.65
CA TYR A 322 9.23 10.21 24.15
C TYR A 322 10.08 10.06 25.43
N LEU A 323 11.26 10.69 25.46
CA LEU A 323 12.15 10.64 26.62
C LEU A 323 11.51 11.20 27.89
N TYR A 324 10.72 12.26 27.82
CA TYR A 324 10.13 12.90 29.00
C TYR A 324 8.68 12.51 29.28
N LEU A 325 7.90 12.23 28.24
CA LEU A 325 6.45 12.04 28.35
C LEU A 325 6.01 10.61 28.01
N ARG A 326 6.90 9.76 27.48
CA ARG A 326 6.58 8.44 26.91
C ARG A 326 5.52 8.52 25.81
N GLN A 327 5.35 9.68 25.20
CA GLN A 327 4.43 9.91 24.09
C GLN A 327 5.14 9.78 22.75
N TYR A 328 4.41 9.32 21.74
CA TYR A 328 4.92 8.98 20.42
C TYR A 328 4.56 10.09 19.43
N ALA A 329 5.21 11.25 19.56
CA ALA A 329 5.00 12.39 18.68
C ALA A 329 5.48 12.08 17.25
N MET A 330 4.74 12.51 16.24
CA MET A 330 5.11 12.33 14.84
C MET A 330 6.17 13.37 14.43
N PRO A 331 7.25 12.98 13.74
CA PRO A 331 8.21 13.94 13.19
C PRO A 331 7.63 14.68 11.97
N PRO A 332 8.30 15.74 11.49
CA PRO A 332 8.01 16.32 10.18
C PRO A 332 8.02 15.27 9.07
N PHE A 333 7.23 15.49 8.00
CA PHE A 333 7.00 14.49 6.96
C PHE A 333 8.28 14.06 6.21
N ASP A 334 9.25 14.97 6.10
CA ASP A 334 10.55 14.79 5.46
C ASP A 334 11.64 14.30 6.44
N ALA A 335 11.29 14.10 7.71
CA ALA A 335 12.22 13.75 8.78
C ALA A 335 12.12 12.29 9.24
N PHE A 336 11.16 11.51 8.74
CA PHE A 336 10.91 10.12 9.21
C PHE A 336 12.16 9.23 9.17
N ALA A 337 12.90 9.23 8.06
CA ALA A 337 14.13 8.43 7.95
C ALA A 337 15.21 8.89 8.94
N ARG A 338 15.35 10.20 9.12
CA ARG A 338 16.37 10.84 9.97
C ARG A 338 16.08 10.59 11.45
N VAL A 339 14.85 10.86 11.88
CA VAL A 339 14.35 10.57 13.23
C VAL A 339 14.39 9.07 13.49
N GLY A 340 13.98 8.24 12.52
CA GLY A 340 14.01 6.78 12.64
C GLY A 340 15.41 6.24 12.93
N ARG A 341 16.45 6.73 12.24
CA ARG A 341 17.85 6.37 12.55
C ARG A 341 18.25 6.73 13.97
N ALA A 342 17.88 7.93 14.43
CA ALA A 342 18.15 8.37 15.80
C ALA A 342 17.42 7.48 16.81
N LEU A 343 16.13 7.21 16.61
CA LEU A 343 15.36 6.35 17.50
C LEU A 343 15.95 4.93 17.56
N CYS A 344 16.31 4.33 16.42
CA CYS A 344 16.93 2.99 16.38
C CYS A 344 18.31 2.94 17.06
N ALA A 345 19.04 4.06 17.13
CA ALA A 345 20.29 4.14 17.88
C ALA A 345 20.06 4.26 19.39
N LEU A 346 18.89 4.77 19.79
CA LEU A 346 18.58 5.13 21.18
C LEU A 346 17.70 4.10 21.89
N PHE A 347 16.88 3.33 21.18
CA PHE A 347 15.82 2.50 21.76
C PHE A 347 15.82 1.06 21.23
N SER A 348 15.25 0.14 22.02
CA SER A 348 15.07 -1.24 21.62
C SER A 348 13.98 -1.38 20.55
N LYS A 349 14.00 -2.51 19.83
CA LYS A 349 13.01 -2.84 18.81
C LYS A 349 11.56 -2.71 19.30
N ASP A 350 11.26 -3.20 20.51
CA ASP A 350 9.91 -3.16 21.09
C ASP A 350 9.38 -1.72 21.24
N VAL A 351 10.26 -0.79 21.61
CA VAL A 351 9.92 0.64 21.69
C VAL A 351 9.68 1.22 20.30
N ILE A 352 10.51 0.87 19.32
CA ILE A 352 10.36 1.30 17.93
C ILE A 352 9.05 0.81 17.32
N GLU A 353 8.65 -0.44 17.57
CA GLU A 353 7.36 -0.96 17.11
C GLU A 353 6.18 -0.15 17.69
N LYS A 354 6.28 0.35 18.93
CA LYS A 354 5.29 1.24 19.51
C LYS A 354 5.25 2.63 18.87
N PHE A 355 6.38 3.16 18.42
CA PHE A 355 6.36 4.37 17.58
C PHE A 355 5.58 4.14 16.29
N PHE A 356 5.83 3.02 15.60
CA PHE A 356 5.12 2.71 14.36
C PHE A 356 3.62 2.53 14.57
N GLU A 357 3.20 1.87 15.65
CA GLU A 357 1.80 1.71 16.03
C GLU A 357 1.10 3.08 16.18
N HIS A 358 1.69 3.99 16.96
CA HIS A 358 1.08 5.31 17.22
C HIS A 358 1.14 6.25 16.01
N TRP A 359 2.26 6.26 15.27
CA TRP A 359 2.40 7.08 14.07
C TRP A 359 1.43 6.64 12.97
N GLN A 360 1.23 5.33 12.80
CA GLN A 360 0.24 4.82 11.85
C GLN A 360 -1.17 5.31 12.20
N VAL A 361 -1.57 5.25 13.48
CA VAL A 361 -2.88 5.75 13.93
C VAL A 361 -2.99 7.25 13.72
N ALA A 362 -1.94 8.02 14.02
CA ALA A 362 -1.93 9.47 13.80
C ALA A 362 -2.13 9.81 12.32
N ILE A 363 -1.37 9.19 11.41
CA ILE A 363 -1.50 9.41 9.97
C ILE A 363 -2.91 9.06 9.48
N VAL A 364 -3.47 7.92 9.91
CA VAL A 364 -4.82 7.52 9.49
C VAL A 364 -5.86 8.51 9.99
N ARG A 365 -5.80 8.95 11.25
CA ARG A 365 -6.71 9.97 11.79
C ARG A 365 -6.60 11.28 11.03
N ASP A 366 -5.38 11.73 10.74
CA ASP A 366 -5.16 12.98 10.00
C ASP A 366 -5.80 12.91 8.61
N ILE A 367 -5.63 11.80 7.88
CA ILE A 367 -6.21 11.62 6.54
C ILE A 367 -7.73 11.51 6.57
N LEU A 368 -8.31 10.79 7.54
CA LEU A 368 -9.76 10.65 7.66
C LEU A 368 -10.47 11.97 8.01
N ASN A 369 -9.75 12.93 8.58
CA ASN A 369 -10.28 14.27 8.90
C ASN A 369 -10.16 15.28 7.75
N LEU A 370 -9.57 14.90 6.59
CA LEU A 370 -9.44 15.79 5.43
C LEU A 370 -10.80 16.02 4.77
N ASP A 371 -11.04 17.27 4.32
CA ASP A 371 -12.16 17.57 3.44
C ASP A 371 -11.81 17.18 2.00
N ARG A 372 -12.37 16.06 1.54
CA ARG A 372 -12.13 15.53 0.19
C ARG A 372 -12.60 16.48 -0.94
N LYS A 373 -13.42 17.48 -0.64
CA LYS A 373 -13.81 18.52 -1.61
C LYS A 373 -12.73 19.58 -1.81
N ASP A 374 -11.84 19.74 -0.83
CA ASP A 374 -10.62 20.52 -0.98
C ASP A 374 -9.54 19.65 -1.59
N TYR A 375 -9.61 19.49 -2.91
CA TYR A 375 -8.74 18.60 -3.67
C TYR A 375 -7.26 18.91 -3.42
N LYS A 376 -6.87 20.19 -3.48
CA LYS A 376 -5.48 20.62 -3.36
C LYS A 376 -4.90 20.28 -1.98
N ASN A 377 -5.61 20.64 -0.91
CA ASN A 377 -5.12 20.37 0.44
C ASN A 377 -5.12 18.87 0.74
N THR A 378 -6.12 18.12 0.27
CA THR A 378 -6.19 16.67 0.46
C THR A 378 -5.06 15.94 -0.27
N LEU A 379 -4.82 16.28 -1.54
CA LEU A 379 -3.73 15.72 -2.34
C LEU A 379 -2.35 16.03 -1.72
N LEU A 380 -2.12 17.27 -1.28
CA LEU A 380 -0.87 17.68 -0.65
C LEU A 380 -0.64 16.96 0.70
N ALA A 381 -1.68 16.86 1.52
CA ALA A 381 -1.62 16.15 2.81
C ALA A 381 -1.31 14.66 2.61
N CYS A 382 -2.04 13.99 1.70
CA CYS A 382 -1.77 12.59 1.37
C CYS A 382 -0.34 12.39 0.84
N THR A 383 0.14 13.29 -0.02
CA THR A 383 1.51 13.24 -0.55
C THR A 383 2.56 13.33 0.56
N ARG A 384 2.39 14.26 1.52
CA ARG A 384 3.29 14.38 2.68
C ARG A 384 3.28 13.13 3.55
N HIS A 385 2.12 12.55 3.83
CA HIS A 385 2.03 11.29 4.56
C HIS A 385 2.66 10.13 3.79
N LEU A 386 2.50 10.07 2.46
CA LEU A 386 3.15 9.04 1.64
C LEU A 386 4.67 9.20 1.62
N ILE A 387 5.21 10.42 1.55
CA ILE A 387 6.66 10.67 1.72
C ILE A 387 7.14 10.13 3.07
N SER A 388 6.38 10.41 4.14
CA SER A 388 6.67 9.90 5.49
C SER A 388 6.72 8.37 5.52
N ILE A 389 5.72 7.74 4.90
CA ILE A 389 5.55 6.29 4.86
C ILE A 389 6.65 5.62 4.04
N PHE A 390 6.96 6.13 2.85
CA PHE A 390 8.02 5.60 1.98
C PHE A 390 9.43 5.86 2.52
N SER A 391 9.58 6.83 3.42
CA SER A 391 10.86 7.11 4.10
C SER A 391 11.10 6.21 5.32
N ALA A 392 10.10 5.46 5.77
CA ALA A 392 10.21 4.52 6.88
C ALA A 392 10.53 3.09 6.38
N PRO A 393 11.01 2.20 7.27
CA PRO A 393 11.26 0.81 6.90
C PRO A 393 10.03 0.14 6.29
N TYR A 394 10.24 -0.66 5.24
CA TYR A 394 9.16 -1.38 4.58
C TYR A 394 8.37 -2.23 5.58
N GLY A 395 7.04 -2.14 5.53
CA GLY A 395 6.14 -2.83 6.46
C GLY A 395 5.83 -2.07 7.75
N ALA A 396 6.38 -0.86 7.98
CA ALA A 396 6.08 -0.08 9.18
C ALA A 396 4.62 0.41 9.28
N PHE A 397 4.01 0.78 8.14
CA PHE A 397 2.71 1.45 8.11
C PHE A 397 1.72 0.85 7.10
N PRO A 398 1.41 -0.45 7.18
CA PRO A 398 0.60 -1.13 6.17
C PRO A 398 -0.81 -0.54 6.01
N VAL A 399 -1.47 -0.14 7.09
CA VAL A 399 -2.82 0.44 7.05
C VAL A 399 -2.76 1.90 6.59
N ALA A 400 -1.88 2.73 7.18
CA ALA A 400 -1.78 4.13 6.78
C ALA A 400 -1.40 4.29 5.31
N LYS A 401 -0.54 3.43 4.76
CA LYS A 401 -0.23 3.43 3.32
C LYS A 401 -1.49 3.23 2.47
N ARG A 402 -2.35 2.29 2.83
CA ARG A 402 -3.58 2.00 2.07
C ARG A 402 -4.58 3.14 2.17
N VAL A 403 -4.78 3.68 3.36
CA VAL A 403 -5.66 4.83 3.57
C VAL A 403 -5.18 6.04 2.78
N ALA A 404 -3.87 6.33 2.81
CA ALA A 404 -3.28 7.45 2.07
C ALA A 404 -3.35 7.26 0.55
N VAL A 405 -2.98 6.07 0.05
CA VAL A 405 -3.07 5.75 -1.39
C VAL A 405 -4.53 5.81 -1.87
N ALA A 406 -5.46 5.20 -1.14
CA ALA A 406 -6.86 5.15 -1.54
C ALA A 406 -7.51 6.53 -1.51
N THR A 407 -7.28 7.31 -0.44
CA THR A 407 -7.82 8.68 -0.34
C THR A 407 -7.23 9.59 -1.42
N MET A 408 -5.92 9.48 -1.69
CA MET A 408 -5.28 10.25 -2.76
C MET A 408 -5.80 9.84 -4.14
N ALA A 409 -5.96 8.54 -4.40
CA ALA A 409 -6.47 8.03 -5.69
C ALA A 409 -7.92 8.46 -5.95
N ASP A 410 -8.77 8.38 -4.92
CA ASP A 410 -10.16 8.85 -4.95
C ASP A 410 -10.23 10.36 -5.24
N THR A 411 -9.45 11.15 -4.49
CA THR A 411 -9.38 12.61 -4.65
C THR A 411 -8.82 12.99 -6.01
N TRP A 412 -7.81 12.27 -6.51
CA TRP A 412 -7.25 12.46 -7.84
C TRP A 412 -8.31 12.21 -8.91
N GLN A 413 -9.02 11.08 -8.84
CA GLN A 413 -10.09 10.75 -9.78
C GLN A 413 -11.16 11.84 -9.83
N MET A 414 -11.63 12.33 -8.67
CA MET A 414 -12.61 13.41 -8.60
C MET A 414 -12.06 14.74 -9.14
N ALA A 415 -10.80 15.09 -8.82
CA ALA A 415 -10.17 16.32 -9.29
C ALA A 415 -10.00 16.35 -10.82
N GLU A 416 -9.58 15.22 -11.42
CA GLU A 416 -9.49 15.13 -12.88
C GLU A 416 -10.85 15.21 -13.57
N ALA A 417 -11.88 14.59 -13.00
CA ALA A 417 -13.24 14.72 -13.51
C ALA A 417 -13.74 16.18 -13.45
N ALA A 418 -13.28 16.95 -12.45
CA ALA A 418 -13.50 18.40 -12.35
C ALA A 418 -12.55 19.25 -13.23
N GLY A 419 -11.72 18.63 -14.08
CA GLY A 419 -10.83 19.31 -15.02
C GLY A 419 -9.49 19.79 -14.44
N ILE A 420 -9.07 19.30 -13.27
CA ILE A 420 -7.81 19.68 -12.62
C ILE A 420 -6.71 18.68 -12.99
N ASN A 421 -5.56 19.20 -13.47
CA ASN A 421 -4.36 18.39 -13.67
C ASN A 421 -3.60 18.23 -12.35
N VAL A 422 -3.72 17.04 -11.74
CA VAL A 422 -3.14 16.74 -10.42
C VAL A 422 -1.62 16.73 -10.43
N GLU A 423 -0.99 16.25 -11.51
CA GLU A 423 0.47 16.20 -11.59
C GLU A 423 1.05 17.62 -11.62
N GLU A 424 0.45 18.52 -12.41
CA GLU A 424 0.85 19.94 -12.45
C GLU A 424 0.64 20.63 -11.09
N GLU A 425 -0.49 20.38 -10.43
CA GLU A 425 -0.80 20.94 -9.10
C GLU A 425 0.15 20.46 -8.00
N LEU A 426 0.69 19.23 -8.10
CA LEU A 426 1.60 18.66 -7.11
C LEU A 426 3.08 18.84 -7.45
N ASN A 427 3.42 19.25 -8.68
CA ASN A 427 4.80 19.55 -9.10
C ASN A 427 5.32 20.91 -8.58
N VAL A 428 4.72 21.42 -7.50
CA VAL A 428 5.22 22.59 -6.77
C VAL A 428 6.58 22.20 -6.18
N GLY A 429 7.68 22.79 -6.66
CA GLY A 429 9.09 22.39 -6.44
C GLY A 429 9.61 22.24 -4.98
N THR A 430 8.73 22.21 -4.01
CA THR A 430 8.95 21.95 -2.58
C THR A 430 8.99 20.46 -2.21
N LEU A 431 8.60 19.55 -3.11
CA LEU A 431 8.52 18.10 -2.84
C LEU A 431 9.65 17.33 -3.55
N PRO A 432 10.16 16.22 -2.98
CA PRO A 432 11.28 15.48 -3.56
C PRO A 432 10.84 14.70 -4.80
N LYS A 433 11.31 15.09 -6.00
CA LYS A 433 10.89 14.53 -7.30
C LYS A 433 10.93 12.99 -7.36
N GLY A 434 12.05 12.37 -6.98
CA GLY A 434 12.16 10.91 -7.05
C GLY A 434 11.23 10.14 -6.09
N MET A 435 10.71 10.79 -5.03
CA MET A 435 9.65 10.21 -4.20
C MET A 435 8.26 10.41 -4.82
N LEU A 436 8.03 11.54 -5.49
CA LEU A 436 6.77 11.82 -6.18
C LEU A 436 6.49 10.78 -7.27
N ASP A 437 7.48 10.40 -8.07
CA ASP A 437 7.29 9.40 -9.13
C ASP A 437 6.80 8.05 -8.55
N LYS A 438 7.38 7.62 -7.43
CA LYS A 438 6.95 6.40 -6.71
C LYS A 438 5.53 6.53 -6.15
N ILE A 439 5.18 7.71 -5.65
CA ILE A 439 3.84 8.01 -5.14
C ILE A 439 2.83 7.96 -6.28
N PHE A 440 3.07 8.68 -7.37
CA PHE A 440 2.20 8.71 -8.54
C PHE A 440 2.03 7.34 -9.15
N TYR A 441 3.10 6.55 -9.30
CA TYR A 441 2.98 5.17 -9.74
C TYR A 441 2.08 4.33 -8.82
N SER A 442 2.30 4.40 -7.50
CA SER A 442 1.50 3.62 -6.54
C SER A 442 0.04 4.04 -6.48
N VAL A 443 -0.25 5.34 -6.60
CA VAL A 443 -1.60 5.92 -6.54
C VAL A 443 -2.32 5.71 -7.86
N GLY A 444 -1.65 5.94 -8.99
CA GLY A 444 -2.18 5.69 -10.33
C GLY A 444 -2.54 4.22 -10.52
N LYS A 445 -1.67 3.28 -10.10
CA LYS A 445 -1.98 1.85 -10.13
C LYS A 445 -3.24 1.50 -9.33
N PHE A 446 -3.36 2.04 -8.10
CA PHE A 446 -4.56 1.82 -7.29
C PHE A 446 -5.81 2.38 -7.99
N ARG A 447 -5.71 3.62 -8.48
CA ARG A 447 -6.79 4.32 -9.19
C ARG A 447 -7.29 3.51 -10.37
N MET A 448 -6.40 3.04 -11.25
CA MET A 448 -6.78 2.25 -12.43
C MET A 448 -7.49 0.95 -12.05
N VAL A 449 -6.93 0.19 -11.10
CA VAL A 449 -7.48 -1.12 -10.73
C VAL A 449 -8.83 -1.00 -10.03
N VAL A 450 -9.00 -0.03 -9.13
CA VAL A 450 -10.27 0.17 -8.41
C VAL A 450 -11.33 0.78 -9.33
N ALA A 451 -10.95 1.71 -10.21
CA ALA A 451 -11.88 2.33 -11.16
C ALA A 451 -12.51 1.32 -12.13
N GLY A 452 -11.81 0.23 -12.43
CA GLY A 452 -12.30 -0.86 -13.27
C GLY A 452 -13.34 -1.77 -12.62
N VAL A 453 -13.61 -1.64 -11.32
CA VAL A 453 -14.55 -2.49 -10.58
C VAL A 453 -15.84 -1.73 -10.31
N LYS A 454 -16.93 -2.24 -10.88
CA LYS A 454 -18.27 -1.72 -10.61
C LYS A 454 -18.73 -2.17 -9.22
N LYS A 455 -19.34 -1.27 -8.46
CA LYS A 455 -19.86 -1.53 -7.11
C LYS A 455 -21.34 -1.22 -6.98
N THR A 456 -22.08 -2.12 -6.37
CA THR A 456 -23.52 -1.98 -6.13
C THR A 456 -23.85 -2.44 -4.72
N GLY A 457 -24.58 -1.61 -3.97
CA GLY A 457 -25.10 -1.98 -2.66
C GLY A 457 -26.34 -2.87 -2.80
N VAL A 458 -26.37 -3.98 -2.06
CA VAL A 458 -27.36 -5.06 -2.20
C VAL A 458 -28.03 -5.38 -0.88
#